data_AF-A0A377M5G1-F1
#
_entry.id   AF-A0A377M5G1-F1
#
_cell.length_a   1.000
_cell.length_b   1.000
_cell.length_c   1.000
_cell.angle_alpha   90.00
_cell.angle_beta   90.00
_cell.angle_gamma   90.00
#
_symmetry.space_group_name_H-M   'P 1'
#
loop_
_entity.id
_entity.type
_entity.pdbx_description
1 polymer ?
#
loop_
_entity_poly.entity_id
_entity_poly.type
_entity_poly.pdbx_seq_one_letter_code
_entity_poly.pdbx_strand_id
1 'polypeptide(L)'
;MAIALGAFLGPSLTNAMIAIGLSAMPIFARLTRGQVIAIRNEEYIDGARAIGLPDRWIIIKYVLPNVMSPILVQATLAIASAIIAEASLSFLGLGQQPAKPLLGLNA
;
A
#
# COMPACT_ATOMS: atom_id res chain seq x y z
N MET A 1 15.17 -1.10 -7.12
CA MET A 1 14.63 0.17 -7.67
C MET A 1 14.31 1.21 -6.57
N ALA A 2 13.99 0.82 -5.33
CA ALA A 2 13.76 1.77 -4.22
C ALA A 2 15.04 2.49 -3.72
N ILE A 3 16.20 1.84 -3.78
CA ILE A 3 17.47 2.39 -3.26
C ILE A 3 17.98 3.57 -4.14
N ALA A 4 17.65 3.59 -5.44
CA ALA A 4 18.10 4.62 -6.37
C ALA A 4 17.29 5.93 -6.29
N LEU A 5 16.01 5.87 -5.88
CA LEU A 5 15.14 7.04 -5.78
C LEU A 5 15.34 7.81 -4.47
N GLY A 6 15.87 7.17 -3.41
CA GLY A 6 16.19 7.82 -2.15
C GLY A 6 17.40 8.78 -2.21
N ALA A 7 18.26 8.64 -3.22
CA ALA A 7 19.52 9.38 -3.31
C ALA A 7 19.41 10.79 -3.91
N PHE A 8 18.31 11.14 -4.61
CA PHE A 8 18.27 12.33 -5.48
C PHE A 8 17.35 13.49 -5.03
N LEU A 9 16.42 13.30 -4.09
CA LEU A 9 15.37 14.31 -3.82
C LEU A 9 15.50 15.11 -2.53
N GLY A 10 16.52 14.88 -1.70
CA GLY A 10 16.66 15.56 -0.42
C GLY A 10 15.58 15.15 0.61
N PRO A 11 15.75 15.53 1.88
CA PRO A 11 14.99 14.99 3.00
C PRO A 11 13.62 15.66 3.14
N SER A 12 12.68 15.36 2.23
CA SER A 12 11.26 15.59 2.48
C SER A 12 10.58 14.25 2.69
N LEU A 13 10.30 13.91 3.95
CA LEU A 13 9.57 12.72 4.35
C LEU A 13 8.27 12.54 3.54
N THR A 14 7.62 13.66 3.19
CA THR A 14 6.43 13.71 2.34
C THR A 14 6.69 13.19 0.92
N ASN A 15 7.79 13.58 0.27
CA ASN A 15 8.12 13.13 -1.09
C ASN A 15 8.47 11.63 -1.10
N ALA A 16 9.20 11.16 -0.10
CA ALA A 16 9.51 9.73 0.06
C ALA A 16 8.24 8.89 0.30
N MET A 17 7.33 9.35 1.16
CA MET A 17 6.04 8.71 1.38
C MET A 17 5.21 8.62 0.10
N ILE A 18 5.12 9.71 -0.67
CA ILE A 18 4.38 9.75 -1.94
C ILE A 18 5.02 8.79 -2.95
N ALA A 19 6.35 8.79 -3.08
CA ALA A 19 7.07 7.90 -4.00
C ALA A 19 6.85 6.41 -3.67
N ILE A 20 6.89 6.05 -2.38
CA ILE A 20 6.63 4.68 -1.91
C ILE A 20 5.16 4.31 -2.18
N GLY A 21 4.22 5.20 -1.85
CA GLY A 21 2.79 4.97 -2.09
C GLY A 21 2.46 4.75 -3.57
N LEU A 22 3.01 5.60 -4.44
CA LEU A 22 2.86 5.45 -5.89
C LEU A 22 3.50 4.17 -6.41
N SER A 23 4.66 3.76 -5.88
CA SER A 23 5.30 2.51 -6.27
C SER A 23 4.50 1.27 -5.85
N ALA A 24 3.76 1.34 -4.74
CA ALA A 24 2.91 0.24 -4.26
C ALA A 24 1.53 0.21 -4.97
N MET A 25 1.09 1.34 -5.53
CA MET A 25 -0.23 1.50 -6.18
C MET A 25 -0.57 0.42 -7.23
N PRO A 26 0.34 -0.04 -8.11
CA PRO A 26 0.00 -1.06 -9.12
C PRO A 26 -0.37 -2.42 -8.52
N ILE A 27 0.23 -2.78 -7.38
CA ILE A 27 -0.03 -4.06 -6.70
C ILE A 27 -1.46 -4.07 -6.17
N PHE A 28 -1.84 -3.02 -5.44
CA PHE A 28 -3.19 -2.85 -4.93
C PHE A 28 -4.20 -2.72 -6.09
N ALA A 29 -3.90 -1.94 -7.12
CA ALA A 29 -4.79 -1.78 -8.28
C ALA A 29 -5.05 -3.11 -9.00
N ARG A 30 -4.03 -3.95 -9.19
CA ARG A 30 -4.17 -5.28 -9.80
C ARG A 30 -5.03 -6.20 -8.93
N LEU A 31 -4.81 -6.19 -7.61
CA LEU A 31 -5.60 -6.96 -6.66
C LEU A 31 -7.08 -6.53 -6.70
N THR A 32 -7.33 -5.23 -6.54
CA THR A 32 -8.68 -4.64 -6.60
C THR A 32 -9.37 -5.01 -7.91
N ARG A 33 -8.70 -4.88 -9.06
CA ARG A 33 -9.28 -5.25 -10.35
C ARG A 33 -9.66 -6.73 -10.42
N GLY A 34 -8.82 -7.63 -9.92
CA GLY A 34 -9.13 -9.06 -9.87
C GLY A 34 -10.36 -9.34 -9.01
N GLN A 35 -10.42 -8.74 -7.82
CA GLN A 35 -11.55 -8.89 -6.88
C GLN A 35 -12.84 -8.33 -7.46
N VAL A 36 -12.79 -7.16 -8.11
CA VAL A 36 -13.96 -6.56 -8.78
C VAL A 36 -14.47 -7.45 -9.91
N ILE A 37 -13.59 -8.08 -10.70
CA ILE A 37 -13.99 -9.01 -11.77
C ILE A 37 -14.66 -10.27 -11.21
N ALA A 38 -14.21 -10.78 -10.06
CA ALA A 38 -14.87 -11.89 -9.39
C ALA A 38 -16.27 -11.47 -8.89
N ILE A 39 -16.32 -10.38 -8.12
CA ILE A 39 -17.55 -9.90 -7.48
C ILE A 39 -18.61 -9.47 -8.50
N ARG A 40 -18.21 -8.85 -9.62
CA ARG A 40 -19.18 -8.33 -10.61
C ARG A 40 -20.00 -9.42 -11.31
N ASN A 41 -19.56 -10.69 -11.24
CA ASN A 41 -20.20 -11.85 -11.84
C ASN A 41 -21.02 -12.65 -10.80
N GLU A 42 -21.16 -12.14 -9.57
CA GLU A 42 -21.96 -12.77 -8.53
C GLU A 42 -23.45 -12.51 -8.72
N GLU A 43 -24.27 -13.53 -8.42
CA GLU A 43 -25.72 -13.49 -8.65
C GLU A 43 -26.43 -12.34 -7.90
N TYR A 44 -25.94 -11.96 -6.71
CA TYR A 44 -26.52 -10.86 -5.94
C TYR A 44 -26.28 -9.48 -6.59
N ILE A 45 -25.20 -9.32 -7.36
CA ILE A 45 -24.96 -8.09 -8.13
C ILE A 45 -25.91 -8.03 -9.32
N ASP A 46 -26.14 -9.15 -10.01
CA ASP A 46 -27.09 -9.20 -11.13
C ASP A 46 -28.53 -9.02 -10.65
N GLY A 47 -28.88 -9.58 -9.49
CA GLY A 47 -30.14 -9.28 -8.81
C GLY A 47 -30.29 -7.79 -8.47
N ALA A 48 -29.25 -7.14 -7.96
CA ALA A 48 -29.25 -5.70 -7.69
C ALA A 48 -29.41 -4.85 -8.96
N ARG A 49 -28.82 -5.27 -10.09
CA ARG A 49 -29.04 -4.62 -11.39
C ARG A 49 -30.46 -4.83 -11.91
N ALA A 50 -31.02 -6.04 -11.75
CA ALA A 50 -32.36 -6.38 -12.22
C ALA A 50 -33.46 -5.55 -11.53
N ILE A 51 -33.25 -5.16 -10.27
CA ILE A 51 -34.15 -4.25 -9.53
C ILE A 51 -33.93 -2.76 -9.87
N GLY A 52 -33.03 -2.43 -10.80
CA GLY A 52 -32.78 -1.06 -11.26
C GLY A 52 -31.90 -0.22 -10.34
N LEU A 53 -31.09 -0.84 -9.47
CA LEU A 53 -30.20 -0.10 -8.58
C LEU A 53 -29.08 0.57 -9.40
N PRO A 54 -28.80 1.88 -9.20
CA PRO A 54 -27.74 2.56 -9.94
C PRO A 54 -26.35 2.01 -9.57
N ASP A 55 -25.45 1.92 -10.56
CA ASP A 55 -24.10 1.35 -10.39
C ASP A 55 -23.31 1.94 -9.23
N ARG A 56 -23.43 3.25 -8.95
CA ARG A 56 -22.75 3.89 -7.80
C ARG A 56 -23.14 3.26 -6.46
N TRP A 57 -24.41 2.88 -6.31
CA TRP A 57 -24.91 2.24 -5.08
C TRP A 57 -24.45 0.79 -5.00
N ILE A 58 -24.42 0.08 -6.13
CA ILE A 58 -23.86 -1.27 -6.23
C ILE A 58 -22.38 -1.26 -5.82
N ILE A 59 -21.61 -0.31 -6.34
CA ILE A 59 -20.19 -0.17 -6.04
C ILE A 59 -19.96 0.11 -4.55
N ILE A 60 -20.61 1.13 -3.98
CA ILE A 60 -20.34 1.55 -2.59
C ILE A 60 -20.85 0.52 -1.56
N LYS A 61 -22.01 -0.10 -1.80
CA LYS A 61 -22.66 -0.96 -0.81
C LYS A 61 -22.30 -2.44 -0.94
N TYR A 62 -21.96 -2.90 -2.15
CA TYR A 62 -21.68 -4.31 -2.41
C TYR A 62 -20.23 -4.54 -2.82
N VAL A 63 -19.71 -3.82 -3.82
CA VAL A 63 -18.37 -4.09 -4.34
C VAL A 63 -17.28 -3.63 -3.36
N LEU A 64 -17.35 -2.38 -2.89
CA LEU A 64 -16.31 -1.79 -2.04
C LEU A 64 -16.10 -2.57 -0.75
N PRO A 65 -17.13 -2.91 0.07
CA PRO A 65 -16.92 -3.65 1.30
C PRO A 65 -16.34 -5.06 1.07
N ASN A 66 -16.74 -5.73 -0.03
CA ASN A 66 -16.23 -7.05 -0.36
C ASN A 66 -14.76 -7.02 -0.80
N VAL A 67 -14.35 -6.02 -1.59
CA VAL A 67 -12.95 -5.87 -2.03
C VAL A 67 -12.03 -5.39 -0.90
N MET A 68 -12.56 -4.72 0.13
CA MET A 68 -11.75 -4.25 1.27
C MET A 68 -11.16 -5.39 2.10
N SER A 69 -11.86 -6.52 2.23
CA SER A 69 -11.39 -7.68 2.99
C SER A 69 -10.02 -8.20 2.49
N PRO A 70 -9.85 -8.57 1.21
CA PRO A 70 -8.55 -9.01 0.69
C PRO A 70 -7.50 -7.89 0.66
N ILE A 71 -7.89 -6.62 0.51
CA ILE A 71 -6.96 -5.49 0.60
C ILE A 71 -6.36 -5.39 2.00
N LEU A 72 -7.17 -5.53 3.06
CA LEU A 72 -6.70 -5.49 4.44
C LEU A 72 -5.75 -6.64 4.75
N VAL A 73 -6.05 -7.85 4.27
CA VAL A 73 -5.14 -9.00 4.40
C VAL A 73 -3.83 -8.74 3.66
N GLN A 74 -3.88 -8.19 2.45
CA GLN A 74 -2.65 -7.86 1.71
C GLN A 74 -1.83 -6.77 2.42
N ALA A 75 -2.50 -5.78 3.02
CA ALA A 75 -1.85 -4.72 3.77
C ALA A 75 -1.14 -5.27 5.02
N THR A 76 -1.76 -6.19 5.76
CA THR A 76 -1.12 -6.80 6.94
C THR A 76 0.11 -7.62 6.56
N LEU A 77 0.05 -8.37 5.46
CA LEU A 77 1.21 -9.09 4.92
C LEU A 77 2.34 -8.16 4.47
N ALA A 78 1.99 -7.01 3.87
CA ALA A 78 2.97 -6.00 3.47
C ALA A 78 3.66 -5.38 4.69
N ILE A 79 2.90 -5.08 5.76
CA ILE A 79 3.45 -4.57 7.03
C ILE A 79 4.39 -5.60 7.66
N ALA A 80 3.98 -6.87 7.73
CA ALA A 80 4.82 -7.95 8.27
C ALA A 80 6.15 -8.06 7.51
N SER A 81 6.08 -7.96 6.17
CA SER A 81 7.28 -7.99 5.31
C SER A 81 8.19 -6.78 5.54
N ALA A 82 7.62 -5.59 5.73
CA ALA A 82 8.37 -4.37 6.03
C ALA A 82 9.08 -4.45 7.38
N ILE A 83 8.41 -4.96 8.42
CA ILE A 83 8.99 -5.16 9.76
C ILE A 83 10.18 -6.14 9.69
N ILE A 84 10.02 -7.27 9.00
CA ILE A 84 11.10 -8.26 8.85
C ILE A 84 12.29 -7.65 8.11
N ALA A 85 12.04 -6.85 7.06
CA ALA A 85 13.08 -6.16 6.32
C ALA A 85 13.82 -5.14 7.22
N GLU A 86 13.11 -4.31 7.97
CA GLU A 86 13.69 -3.34 8.91
C GLU A 86 14.50 -4.03 10.01
N ALA A 87 13.97 -5.11 10.59
CA ALA A 87 14.66 -5.91 11.59
C ALA A 87 15.95 -6.53 11.04
N SER A 88 15.93 -7.01 9.79
CA SER A 88 17.11 -7.56 9.11
C SER A 88 18.18 -6.48 8.88
N LEU A 89 17.79 -5.27 8.46
CA LEU A 89 18.72 -4.15 8.34
C LEU A 89 19.30 -3.74 9.69
N SER A 90 18.47 -3.68 10.73
CA SER A 90 18.90 -3.38 12.11
C SER A 90 19.90 -4.41 12.63
N PHE A 91 19.64 -5.70 12.39
CA PHE A 91 20.56 -6.79 12.73
C PHE A 91 21.91 -6.69 12.00
N LEU A 92 21.91 -6.23 10.74
CA LEU A 92 23.13 -5.97 9.96
C LEU A 92 23.83 -4.65 10.34
N GLY A 93 23.33 -3.90 11.34
CA GLY A 93 23.89 -2.62 11.78
C GLY A 93 23.57 -1.43 10.86
N LEU A 94 22.63 -1.60 9.93
CA LEU A 94 22.21 -0.60 8.94
C LEU A 94 20.79 -0.06 9.18
N GLY A 95 20.10 -0.52 10.24
CA GLY A 95 18.77 -0.05 10.63
C GLY A 95 18.87 1.25 11.40
N GLN A 96 18.28 2.32 10.84
CA GLN A 96 18.31 3.68 11.40
C GLN A 96 19.73 4.17 11.72
N GLN A 97 20.53 4.49 10.70
CA GLN A 97 21.66 5.40 10.92
C GLN A 97 21.07 6.73 11.42
N PRO A 98 21.33 7.14 12.68
CA PRO A 98 20.83 8.42 13.16
C PRO A 98 21.35 9.49 12.21
N ALA A 99 20.43 10.25 11.63
CA ALA A 99 20.78 11.41 10.83
C ALA A 99 21.52 12.40 11.76
N LYS A 100 22.86 12.37 11.66
CA LYS A 100 23.93 13.08 12.38
C LYS A 100 24.59 12.33 13.55
N PRO A 101 25.86 11.89 13.37
CA PRO A 101 26.89 12.12 14.37
C PRO A 101 27.36 13.57 14.24
N LEU A 102 26.85 14.49 15.08
CA LEU A 102 27.59 15.72 15.37
C LEU A 102 28.59 15.37 16.47
N LEU A 103 29.75 14.83 16.10
CA LEU A 103 30.90 14.82 16.98
C LEU A 103 32.08 15.47 16.29
N GLY A 104 32.46 16.63 16.82
CA GLY A 104 33.76 17.25 16.62
C GLY A 104 33.72 18.62 15.94
N LEU A 105 33.55 19.69 16.73
CA LEU A 105 34.43 20.88 16.77
C LEU A 105 33.84 21.94 17.71
N ASN A 106 34.64 22.33 18.72
CA ASN A 106 34.60 23.54 19.58
C ASN A 106 34.41 23.29 21.10
N ALA A 107 35.52 22.96 21.79
CA ALA A 107 36.13 23.71 22.90
C ALA A 107 37.06 22.79 23.70
#